data_AF-A0A9D5MJE5-F1
#
_entry.id   AF-A0A9D5MJE5-F1
#
_cell.length_a   1.000
_cell.length_b   1.000
_cell.length_c   1.000
_cell.angle_alpha   90.00
_cell.angle_beta   90.00
_cell.angle_gamma   90.00
#
_symmetry.space_group_name_H-M   'P 1'
#
loop_
_entity.id
_entity.type
_entity.pdbx_description
1 polymer ?
#
loop_
_entity_poly.entity_id
_entity_poly.type
_entity_poly.pdbx_seq_one_letter_code
_entity_poly.pdbx_strand_id
1 'polypeptide(L)' 'MAVDKFHIKKQEYSNRTLRFPVELLEELNTIATNKNISLNQLVVKCCEYAMKNIDDEETGA' A
#
# COMPACT_ATOMS: atom_id res chain seq x y z
N MET A 1 -25.35 18.76 -26.07
CA MET A 1 -25.06 17.42 -25.53
C MET A 1 -23.60 17.42 -25.11
N ALA A 2 -23.32 17.52 -23.81
CA ALA A 2 -21.95 17.47 -23.30
C ALA A 2 -21.50 16.01 -23.27
N VAL A 3 -20.47 15.69 -24.05
CA VAL A 3 -19.80 14.39 -24.00
C VAL A 3 -18.85 14.42 -22.82
N ASP A 4 -19.18 13.69 -21.76
CA ASP A 4 -18.32 13.49 -20.60
C ASP A 4 -17.00 12.88 -21.07
N LYS A 5 -15.90 13.64 -20.92
CA LYS A 5 -14.57 13.22 -21.35
C LYS A 5 -14.10 12.11 -20.40
N PHE A 6 -13.89 10.92 -20.95
CA PHE A 6 -13.30 9.78 -20.25
C PHE A 6 -11.87 10.12 -19.78
N HIS A 7 -11.72 10.47 -18.51
CA HIS A 7 -10.42 10.74 -17.90
C HIS A 7 -9.82 9.43 -17.40
N ILE A 8 -8.87 8.87 -18.16
CA ILE A 8 -8.05 7.75 -17.70
C ILE A 8 -7.05 8.29 -16.67
N LYS A 9 -7.38 8.18 -15.38
CA LYS A 9 -6.39 8.39 -14.31
C LYS A 9 -5.37 7.26 -14.42
N LYS A 10 -4.21 7.55 -15.03
CA LYS A 10 -3.06 6.65 -14.94
C LYS A 10 -2.62 6.63 -13.49
N GLN A 11 -2.71 5.46 -12.85
CA GLN A 11 -2.13 5.27 -11.53
C GLN A 11 -0.62 5.34 -11.67
N GLU A 12 -0.02 6.44 -11.23
CA GLU A 12 1.43 6.63 -11.26
C GLU A 12 2.06 5.81 -10.13
N TYR A 13 2.89 4.84 -10.51
CA TYR A 13 3.68 4.06 -9.55
C TYR A 13 5.11 4.59 -9.58
N SER A 14 5.58 5.12 -8.45
CA SER A 14 7.00 5.45 -8.27
C SER A 14 7.71 4.28 -7.61
N ASN A 15 8.83 3.82 -8.17
CA ASN A 15 9.65 2.82 -7.49
C ASN A 15 10.36 3.47 -6.30
N ARG A 16 10.08 3.01 -5.09
CA ARG A 16 10.75 3.47 -3.87
C ARG A 16 11.38 2.26 -3.19
N THR A 17 12.66 2.35 -2.86
CA THR A 17 13.36 1.31 -2.10
C THR A 17 13.18 1.57 -0.61
N LEU A 18 12.43 0.69 0.05
CA LEU A 18 12.26 0.67 1.50
C LEU A 18 13.12 -0.44 2.09
N ARG A 19 13.73 -0.20 3.26
CA ARG A 19 14.47 -1.22 4.00
C ARG A 19 13.57 -1.79 5.08
N PHE A 20 13.48 -3.11 5.13
CA PHE A 20 12.78 -3.85 6.17
C PHE A 20 13.80 -4.64 7.00
N PRO A 21 13.57 -4.82 8.31
CA PRO A 21 14.30 -5.82 9.09
C PRO A 21 14.04 -7.21 8.53
N VAL A 22 15.06 -8.09 8.60
CA VAL A 22 15.05 -9.41 7.96
C VAL A 22 13.87 -10.24 8.45
N GLU A 23 13.67 -10.30 9.76
CA GLU A 23 12.60 -11.08 10.39
C GLU A 23 11.20 -10.67 9.88
N LEU A 24 10.95 -9.36 9.78
CA LEU A 24 9.68 -8.85 9.27
C LEU A 24 9.49 -9.17 7.77
N LEU A 25 10.56 -9.11 6.98
CA LEU A 25 10.50 -9.44 5.56
C LEU A 25 10.16 -10.93 5.37
N GLU A 26 10.70 -11.81 6.21
CA GLU A 26 10.39 -13.24 6.20
C GLU A 26 8.91 -13.49 6.53
N GLU A 27 8.39 -12.88 7.60
CA GLU A 27 6.96 -12.99 7.95
C GLU A 27 6.04 -12.47 6.82
N LEU A 28 6.36 -11.30 6.26
CA LEU A 28 5.61 -10.73 5.14
C LEU A 28 5.64 -11.66 3.92
N ASN A 29 6.77 -12.30 3.62
CA ASN A 29 6.86 -13.28 2.54
C ASN A 29 6.00 -14.51 2.82
N THR A 30 6.04 -15.06 4.03
CA THR A 30 5.18 -16.21 4.41
C THR A 30 3.70 -15.87 4.26
N ILE A 31 3.27 -14.69 4.70
CA ILE A 31 1.88 -14.22 4.56
C ILE A 31 1.53 -14.03 3.08
N ALA A 32 2.42 -13.43 2.30
CA ALA A 32 2.22 -13.22 0.87
C ALA A 32 2.06 -14.55 0.12
N THR A 33 2.92 -15.54 0.40
CA THR A 33 2.82 -16.90 -0.13
C THR A 33 1.52 -17.57 0.29
N ASN A 34 1.14 -17.49 1.56
CA ASN A 34 -0.09 -18.10 2.08
C ASN A 34 -1.35 -17.51 1.42
N LYS A 35 -1.35 -16.19 1.21
CA LYS A 35 -2.46 -15.47 0.55
C LYS A 35 -2.37 -15.46 -0.97
N ASN A 36 -1.35 -16.07 -1.56
CA ASN A 36 -1.10 -16.11 -3.01
C ASN A 36 -1.05 -14.72 -3.66
N ILE A 37 -0.43 -13.75 -2.97
CA ILE A 37 -0.26 -12.37 -3.44
C ILE A 37 1.23 -12.00 -3.50
N SER A 38 1.59 -10.97 -4.25
CA SER A 38 2.97 -10.47 -4.26
C SER A 38 3.27 -9.68 -2.99
N LEU A 39 4.54 -9.70 -2.56
CA LEU A 39 5.01 -8.91 -1.42
C LEU A 39 4.65 -7.43 -1.58
N ASN A 40 4.80 -6.88 -2.79
CA ASN A 40 4.44 -5.49 -3.08
C ASN A 40 2.93 -5.22 -2.89
N GLN A 41 2.06 -6.13 -3.34
CA GLN A 41 0.62 -6.02 -3.11
C GLN A 41 0.28 -6.05 -1.63
N LEU A 42 0.91 -6.95 -0.87
CA LEU A 42 0.74 -7.03 0.58
C LEU A 42 1.19 -5.74 1.26
N VAL A 43 2.39 -5.24 0.94
CA VAL A 43 2.96 -4.01 1.52
C VAL A 43 2.06 -2.81 1.24
N VAL A 44 1.60 -2.64 0.00
CA VAL A 44 0.66 -1.54 -0.33
C VAL A 44 -0.61 -1.64 0.49
N LYS A 45 -1.20 -2.84 0.63
CA LYS A 45 -2.41 -3.04 1.44
C LYS A 45 -2.18 -2.77 2.93
N CYS A 46 -1.04 -3.19 3.45
CA CYS A 46 -0.64 -2.88 4.82
C CYS A 46 -0.50 -1.37 5.02
N CYS A 47 0.12 -0.65 4.08
CA CYS A 47 0.24 0.81 4.13
C CYS A 47 -1.14 1.49 4.04
N GLU A 48 -2.00 1.09 3.10
CA GLU A 48 -3.36 1.64 2.99
C GLU A 48 -4.17 1.42 4.27
N TYR A 49 -4.05 0.23 4.86
CA TYR A 49 -4.70 -0.08 6.13
C TYR A 49 -4.12 0.74 7.28
N ALA A 50 -2.80 0.84 7.39
CA ALA A 50 -2.13 1.64 8.42
C ALA A 50 -2.51 3.12 8.30
N MET A 51 -2.59 3.68 7.09
CA MET A 51 -3.00 5.07 6.87
C MET A 51 -4.47 5.31 7.27
N LYS A 52 -5.34 4.32 7.09
CA LYS A 52 -6.77 4.41 7.47
C LYS A 52 -7.01 4.20 8.97
N ASN A 53 -6.11 3.46 9.64
CA ASN A 53 -6.18 3.13 11.06
C ASN A 53 -5.09 3.84 11.88
N ILE A 54 -4.40 4.81 11.28
CA ILE A 54 -3.70 5.83 12.05
C ILE A 54 -4.83 6.59 12.73
N ASP A 55 -4.97 6.36 14.03
CA ASP A 55 -5.81 7.16 14.89
C ASP A 55 -5.41 8.62 14.67
N ASP A 56 -6.38 9.48 14.38
CA ASP A 56 -6.20 10.93 14.30
C ASP A 56 -6.03 11.48 15.73
N GLU A 57 -5.08 10.93 16.50
CA GLU A 57 -4.66 11.48 17.79
C GLU A 57 -3.46 12.43 17.60
N GLU A 58 -3.42 13.14 16.47
CA GLU A 58 -2.59 14.33 16.30
C GLU A 58 -3.36 15.47 15.60
N THR A 59 -4.63 15.66 15.95
CA THR A 59 -5.13 17.02 16.17
C THR A 59 -4.63 17.46 17.55
N GLY A 60 -3.45 18.10 17.59
CA GLY A 60 -3.03 18.87 18.77
C GLY A 60 -1.54 18.94 19.08
N ALA A 61 -0.79 19.73 18.30
CA ALA A 61 0.22 20.67 18.81
C ALA A 61 0.59 21.71 17.75
#